data_AF-Q2EEU9-F1
#
_entry.id   AF-Q2EEU9-F1
#
_cell.length_a   1.000
_cell.length_b   1.000
_cell.length_c   1.000
_cell.angle_alpha   90.00
_cell.angle_beta   90.00
_cell.angle_gamma   90.00
#
_symmetry.space_group_name_H-M   'P 1'
#
loop_
_entity.id
_entity.type
_entity.pdbx_description
1 polymer ?
#
loop_
_entity_poly.entity_id
_entity_poly.type
_entity_poly.pdbx_seq_one_letter_code
_entity_poly.pdbx_strand_id
1 'polypeptide(L)'
;GVGKTSLACATAVALADRGLRVLLVSTDPASNLDEMLEVDLTDRPTPVPNVTGLSAMNIDPEAATESYRARVLEQLGPEVTAPERTTVREQLSGACTTEIAAFDEFVGLLDGDIAGFDHIIFDTAPTGHTHIGDLPRPRESRRAACKSSGYSEVSPHSKA
;
A
#
# COMPACT_ATOMS: atom_id res chain seq x y z
N GLY A 1 -17.46 8.58 -9.43
CA GLY A 1 -17.07 7.28 -10.02
C GLY A 1 -16.60 7.45 -11.44
N VAL A 2 -15.29 7.68 -11.64
CA VAL A 2 -14.65 7.74 -12.97
C VAL A 2 -14.16 6.37 -13.45
N GLY A 3 -14.51 5.29 -12.74
CA GLY A 3 -14.15 3.91 -13.10
C GLY A 3 -12.81 3.40 -12.56
N LYS A 4 -12.23 4.02 -11.52
CA LYS A 4 -10.92 3.61 -10.95
C LYS A 4 -10.95 2.18 -10.41
N THR A 5 -11.90 1.87 -9.53
CA THR A 5 -12.15 0.53 -8.99
C THR A 5 -12.33 -0.49 -10.10
N SER A 6 -13.18 -0.19 -11.08
CA SER A 6 -13.40 -1.08 -12.24
C SER A 6 -12.12 -1.32 -13.03
N LEU A 7 -11.31 -0.29 -13.26
CA LEU A 7 -10.03 -0.41 -13.97
C LEU A 7 -9.00 -1.19 -13.14
N ALA A 8 -8.95 -0.97 -11.83
CA ALA A 8 -8.08 -1.69 -10.92
C ALA A 8 -8.42 -3.20 -10.92
N CYS A 9 -9.70 -3.56 -10.78
CA CYS A 9 -10.16 -4.94 -10.87
C CYS A 9 -9.81 -5.57 -12.22
N ALA A 10 -10.14 -4.89 -13.34
CA ALA A 10 -9.86 -5.41 -14.67
C ALA A 10 -8.35 -5.62 -14.90
N THR A 11 -7.52 -4.71 -14.39
CA THR A 11 -6.06 -4.83 -14.47
C THR A 11 -5.55 -6.00 -13.62
N ALA A 12 -6.09 -6.18 -12.41
CA ALA A 12 -5.70 -7.25 -11.51
C ALA A 12 -6.01 -8.63 -12.09
N VAL A 13 -7.23 -8.80 -12.61
CA VAL A 13 -7.66 -10.03 -13.30
C VAL A 13 -6.80 -10.30 -14.52
N ALA A 14 -6.55 -9.29 -15.37
CA ALA A 14 -5.75 -9.47 -16.58
C ALA A 14 -4.29 -9.86 -16.30
N LEU A 15 -3.73 -9.47 -15.15
CA LEU A 15 -2.40 -9.90 -14.70
C LEU A 15 -2.44 -11.32 -14.12
N ALA A 16 -3.46 -11.64 -13.33
CA ALA A 16 -3.67 -12.98 -12.78
C ALA A 16 -3.87 -14.04 -13.88
N ASP A 17 -4.63 -13.71 -14.93
CA ASP A 17 -4.84 -14.55 -16.11
C ASP A 17 -3.53 -14.87 -16.87
N ARG A 18 -2.48 -14.05 -16.67
CA ARG A 18 -1.14 -14.29 -17.22
C ARG A 18 -0.28 -15.17 -16.30
N GLY A 19 -0.84 -15.70 -15.22
CA GLY A 19 -0.17 -16.53 -14.24
C GLY A 19 0.66 -15.75 -13.21
N LEU A 20 0.44 -14.44 -13.09
CA LEU A 20 1.13 -13.60 -12.10
C LEU A 20 0.36 -13.60 -10.78
N ARG A 21 1.08 -13.53 -9.67
CA ARG A 21 0.48 -13.39 -8.33
C ARG A 21 0.22 -11.91 -8.08
N VAL A 22 -1.05 -11.55 -7.91
CA VAL A 22 -1.49 -10.16 -7.81
C VAL A 22 -2.22 -9.94 -6.49
N LEU A 23 -1.88 -8.84 -5.82
CA LEU A 23 -2.65 -8.33 -4.69
C LEU A 23 -3.36 -7.04 -5.10
N LEU A 24 -4.69 -7.01 -4.97
CA LEU A 24 -5.50 -5.82 -5.10
C LEU A 24 -5.82 -5.24 -3.72
N VAL A 25 -5.42 -4.00 -3.47
CA VAL A 25 -5.61 -3.30 -2.20
C VAL A 25 -6.61 -2.18 -2.41
N SER A 26 -7.73 -2.20 -1.70
CA SER A 26 -8.63 -1.05 -1.62
C SER A 26 -8.28 -0.20 -0.40
N THR A 27 -8.25 1.12 -0.60
CA THR A 27 -8.23 2.11 0.50
C THR A 27 -9.39 3.10 0.35
N ASP A 28 -10.35 2.82 -0.52
CA ASP A 28 -11.54 3.66 -0.71
C ASP A 28 -12.61 3.23 0.31
N PRO A 29 -12.98 4.08 1.29
CA PRO A 29 -13.97 3.74 2.31
C PRO A 29 -15.38 3.54 1.73
N ALA A 30 -15.62 3.98 0.50
CA ALA A 30 -16.87 3.76 -0.23
C ALA A 30 -16.74 2.69 -1.32
N SER A 31 -15.66 1.91 -1.31
CA SER A 31 -15.45 0.84 -2.29
C SER A 31 -16.52 -0.22 -2.16
N ASN A 32 -17.02 -0.68 -3.31
CA ASN A 32 -17.88 -1.86 -3.43
C ASN A 32 -17.06 -3.08 -3.91
N LEU A 33 -15.76 -3.10 -3.63
CA LEU A 33 -14.86 -4.13 -4.11
C LEU A 33 -15.28 -5.54 -3.66
N ASP A 34 -15.74 -5.66 -2.43
CA ASP A 34 -16.22 -6.90 -1.82
C ASP A 34 -17.40 -7.49 -2.62
N GLU A 35 -18.33 -6.63 -3.05
CA GLU A 35 -19.46 -7.03 -3.91
C GLU A 35 -18.99 -7.39 -5.33
N MET A 36 -18.03 -6.64 -5.88
CA MET A 36 -17.51 -6.89 -7.24
C MET A 36 -16.69 -8.17 -7.34
N LEU A 37 -16.03 -8.56 -6.26
CA LEU A 37 -15.17 -9.74 -6.19
C LEU A 37 -15.85 -10.92 -5.49
N GLU A 38 -17.08 -10.74 -4.99
CA GLU A 38 -17.86 -11.74 -4.24
C GLU A 38 -17.07 -12.32 -3.06
N VAL A 39 -16.34 -11.47 -2.32
CA VAL A 39 -15.51 -11.86 -1.18
C VAL A 39 -15.55 -10.79 -0.10
N ASP A 40 -15.71 -11.22 1.16
CA ASP A 40 -15.62 -10.31 2.31
C ASP A 40 -14.14 -9.93 2.52
N LEU A 41 -13.80 -8.65 2.26
CA LEU A 41 -12.42 -8.20 2.39
C LEU A 41 -12.13 -7.73 3.82
N THR A 42 -10.91 -8.04 4.25
CA THR A 42 -10.36 -7.61 5.54
C THR A 42 -9.01 -6.94 5.32
N ASP A 43 -8.35 -6.55 6.41
CA ASP A 43 -6.96 -6.05 6.41
C ASP A 43 -5.92 -7.13 6.07
N ARG A 44 -6.35 -8.33 5.66
CA ARG A 44 -5.49 -9.44 5.25
C ARG A 44 -5.73 -9.86 3.80
N PRO A 45 -4.65 -10.20 3.06
CA PRO A 45 -4.78 -10.77 1.72
C PRO A 45 -5.68 -11.99 1.72
N THR A 46 -6.80 -11.89 1.00
CA THR A 46 -7.80 -12.94 0.87
C THR A 46 -7.88 -13.39 -0.59
N PRO A 47 -7.76 -14.69 -0.91
CA PRO A 47 -7.88 -15.17 -2.28
C PRO A 47 -9.22 -14.81 -2.91
N VAL A 48 -9.20 -14.28 -4.13
CA VAL A 48 -10.43 -13.95 -4.86
C VAL A 48 -11.03 -15.23 -5.47
N PRO A 49 -12.32 -15.52 -5.25
CA PRO A 49 -12.98 -16.67 -5.86
C PRO A 49 -12.86 -16.66 -7.39
N ASN A 50 -12.66 -17.82 -7.99
CA ASN A 50 -12.64 -18.03 -9.45
C ASN A 50 -11.53 -17.29 -10.22
N VAL A 51 -10.61 -16.58 -9.56
CA VAL A 51 -9.45 -15.92 -10.20
C VAL A 51 -8.16 -16.42 -9.56
N THR A 52 -7.55 -17.44 -10.18
CA THR A 52 -6.32 -18.04 -9.64
C THR A 52 -5.17 -17.03 -9.68
N GLY A 53 -4.44 -16.91 -8.57
CA GLY A 53 -3.32 -15.98 -8.46
C GLY A 53 -3.71 -14.56 -8.06
N LEU A 54 -5.00 -14.25 -7.91
CA LEU A 54 -5.47 -12.97 -7.39
C LEU A 54 -5.85 -13.10 -5.91
N SER A 55 -5.35 -12.17 -5.11
CA SER A 55 -5.84 -11.91 -3.76
C SER A 55 -6.26 -10.45 -3.65
N ALA A 56 -7.17 -10.17 -2.73
CA ALA A 56 -7.63 -8.82 -2.46
C ALA A 56 -7.67 -8.56 -0.95
N MET A 57 -7.57 -7.30 -0.58
CA MET A 57 -7.71 -6.84 0.80
C MET A 57 -8.23 -5.40 0.84
N ASN A 58 -8.77 -5.01 1.98
CA ASN A 58 -9.28 -3.67 2.22
C ASN A 58 -8.59 -3.07 3.45
N ILE A 59 -8.11 -1.83 3.31
CA ILE A 59 -7.51 -1.07 4.39
C ILE A 59 -8.46 0.07 4.70
N ASP A 60 -8.97 0.08 5.93
CA ASP A 60 -9.73 1.21 6.45
C ASP A 60 -8.76 2.39 6.71
N PRO A 61 -8.87 3.49 5.95
CA PRO A 61 -7.96 4.62 6.09
C PRO A 61 -8.11 5.34 7.43
N GLU A 62 -9.30 5.33 8.05
CA GLU A 62 -9.52 5.93 9.37
C GLU A 62 -8.85 5.09 10.46
N ALA A 63 -9.05 3.78 10.41
CA ALA A 63 -8.38 2.85 11.32
C ALA A 63 -6.84 2.92 11.18
N ALA A 64 -6.33 3.00 9.94
CA ALA A 64 -4.90 3.16 9.66
C ALA A 64 -4.36 4.49 10.22
N THR A 65 -5.13 5.58 10.10
CA THR A 65 -4.76 6.89 10.67
C THR A 65 -4.65 6.83 12.19
N GLU A 66 -5.61 6.20 12.88
CA GLU A 66 -5.57 6.07 14.33
C GLU A 66 -4.44 5.13 14.80
N SER A 67 -4.17 4.04 14.07
CA SER A 67 -3.04 3.14 14.30
C SER A 67 -1.70 3.89 14.20
N TYR A 68 -1.51 4.64 13.10
CA TYR A 68 -0.33 5.49 12.88
C TYR A 68 -0.17 6.53 13.99
N ARG A 69 -1.27 7.21 14.36
CA ARG A 69 -1.30 8.20 15.43
C ARG A 69 -0.90 7.60 16.77
N ALA A 70 -1.41 6.42 17.11
CA ALA A 70 -1.05 5.71 18.33
C ALA A 70 0.45 5.41 18.37
N ARG A 71 1.02 4.88 17.28
CA ARG A 71 2.46 4.60 17.17
C ARG A 71 3.32 5.85 17.38
N VAL A 72 2.96 6.97 16.73
CA VAL A 72 3.70 8.23 16.90
C VAL A 72 3.62 8.73 18.35
N LEU A 73 2.44 8.64 18.97
CA LEU A 73 2.24 9.07 20.36
C LEU A 73 2.90 8.16 21.40
N GLU A 74 3.16 6.90 21.08
CA GLU A 74 3.93 5.96 21.91
C GLU A 74 5.44 6.22 21.83
N GLN A 75 5.93 6.68 20.68
CA GLN A 75 7.34 7.08 20.52
C GLN A 75 7.66 8.41 21.21
N LEU A 76 6.65 9.20 21.58
CA LEU A 76 6.83 10.37 22.43
C LEU A 76 7.30 9.91 23.81
N GLY A 77 8.52 10.29 24.18
CA GLY A 77 9.10 9.98 25.48
C GLY A 77 8.26 10.51 26.65
N PRO A 78 8.52 10.03 27.87
CA PRO A 78 7.76 10.39 29.07
C PRO A 78 7.83 11.89 29.42
N GLU A 79 8.78 12.62 28.83
CA GLU A 79 9.01 14.05 29.03
C GLU A 79 7.95 14.94 28.36
N VAL A 80 7.13 14.40 27.45
CA VAL A 80 6.15 15.17 26.67
C VAL A 80 4.87 15.39 27.47
N THR A 81 4.46 16.65 27.61
CA THR A 81 3.30 17.04 28.41
C THR A 81 1.97 16.70 27.71
N ALA A 82 0.89 16.53 28.48
CA ALA A 82 -0.44 16.22 27.92
C ALA A 82 -0.96 17.26 26.88
N PRO A 83 -0.72 18.58 27.04
CA PRO A 83 -1.03 19.56 26.00
C PRO A 83 -0.24 19.33 24.70
N GLU A 84 1.07 19.07 24.79
CA GLU A 84 1.92 18.80 23.62
C GLU A 84 1.48 17.53 22.89
N ARG A 85 1.11 16.47 23.62
CA ARG A 85 0.55 15.25 23.02
C ARG A 85 -0.77 15.52 22.29
N THR A 86 -1.59 16.44 22.79
CA THR A 86 -2.84 16.86 22.13
C THR A 86 -2.57 17.65 20.84
N THR A 87 -1.57 18.54 20.85
CA THR A 87 -1.17 19.28 19.65
C THR A 87 -0.62 18.35 18.56
N VAL A 88 0.25 17.41 18.91
CA VAL A 88 0.75 16.40 17.96
C VAL A 88 -0.40 15.57 17.41
N ARG A 89 -1.35 15.19 18.27
CA ARG A 89 -2.59 14.50 17.86
C ARG A 89 -3.34 15.23 16.76
N GLU A 90 -3.57 16.52 16.93
CA GLU A 90 -4.38 17.34 16.02
C GLU A 90 -3.67 17.55 14.68
N GLN A 91 -2.35 17.71 14.70
CA GLN A 91 -1.53 17.79 13.48
C GLN A 91 -1.60 16.50 12.64
N LEU A 92 -1.77 15.36 13.28
CA LEU A 92 -1.90 14.06 12.61
C LEU A 92 -3.32 13.77 12.10
N SER A 93 -4.31 14.62 12.37
CA SER A 93 -5.71 14.40 11.95
C SER A 93 -6.09 15.08 10.62
N GLY A 94 -5.11 15.67 9.92
CA GLY A 94 -5.35 16.29 8.61
C GLY A 94 -5.55 15.25 7.50
N ALA A 95 -6.32 15.61 6.46
CA ALA A 95 -6.58 14.74 5.32
C ALA A 95 -5.28 14.18 4.71
N CYS A 96 -4.24 15.02 4.53
CA CYS A 96 -2.93 14.60 4.02
C CYS A 96 -2.24 13.51 4.86
N THR A 97 -2.54 13.45 6.16
CA THR A 97 -1.99 12.43 7.05
C THR A 97 -2.71 11.10 6.88
N THR A 98 -3.99 11.12 6.50
CA THR A 98 -4.77 9.90 6.24
C THR A 98 -4.21 9.10 5.08
N GLU A 99 -3.83 9.74 3.97
CA GLU A 99 -3.23 9.01 2.85
C GLU A 99 -1.84 8.45 3.19
N ILE A 100 -1.02 9.22 3.92
CA ILE A 100 0.30 8.75 4.37
C ILE A 100 0.15 7.59 5.35
N ALA A 101 -0.80 7.67 6.29
CA ALA A 101 -1.04 6.63 7.27
C ALA A 101 -1.61 5.34 6.64
N ALA A 102 -2.54 5.46 5.69
CA ALA A 102 -3.04 4.31 4.93
C ALA A 102 -1.90 3.62 4.15
N PHE A 103 -0.98 4.40 3.59
CA PHE A 103 0.20 3.85 2.92
C PHE A 103 1.21 3.24 3.91
N ASP A 104 1.47 3.89 5.05
CA ASP A 104 2.36 3.38 6.10
C ASP A 104 1.84 2.06 6.68
N GLU A 105 0.54 1.95 6.93
CA GLU A 105 -0.09 0.71 7.38
C GLU A 105 0.06 -0.39 6.33
N PHE A 106 -0.13 -0.05 5.05
CA PHE A 106 0.19 -0.98 3.95
C PHE A 106 1.68 -1.41 3.94
N VAL A 107 2.62 -0.49 4.21
CA VAL A 107 4.06 -0.82 4.31
C VAL A 107 4.35 -1.68 5.54
N GLY A 108 3.65 -1.48 6.65
CA GLY A 108 3.72 -2.37 7.81
C GLY A 108 3.21 -3.77 7.50
N LEU A 109 2.12 -3.87 6.74
CA LEU A 109 1.59 -5.12 6.21
C LEU A 109 2.54 -5.75 5.17
N LEU A 110 3.41 -4.94 4.54
CA LEU A 110 4.45 -5.40 3.60
C LEU A 110 5.55 -6.25 4.20
N ASP A 111 5.87 -6.04 5.47
CA ASP A 111 7.07 -6.60 6.09
C ASP A 111 6.91 -8.09 6.48
N GLY A 112 5.74 -8.70 6.28
CA GLY A 112 5.45 -10.09 6.68
C GLY A 112 4.85 -11.00 5.60
N ASP A 113 3.80 -10.57 4.89
CA ASP A 113 2.89 -11.49 4.16
C ASP A 113 2.85 -11.34 2.63
N ILE A 114 3.56 -10.36 2.07
CA ILE A 114 3.41 -9.97 0.64
C ILE A 114 4.67 -10.18 -0.21
N ALA A 115 5.69 -10.83 0.34
CA ALA A 115 6.84 -11.37 -0.41
C ALA A 115 6.44 -12.39 -1.51
N GLY A 116 5.17 -12.80 -1.54
CA GLY A 116 4.61 -13.73 -2.50
C GLY A 116 3.88 -13.12 -3.70
N PHE A 117 3.82 -11.81 -3.86
CA PHE A 117 3.11 -11.19 -4.98
C PHE A 117 4.06 -10.54 -5.99
N ASP A 118 3.76 -10.73 -7.27
CA ASP A 118 4.53 -10.16 -8.38
C ASP A 118 4.06 -8.71 -8.66
N HIS A 119 2.78 -8.41 -8.39
CA HIS A 119 2.18 -7.09 -8.53
C HIS A 119 1.27 -6.74 -7.37
N ILE A 120 1.28 -5.46 -6.98
CA ILE A 120 0.35 -4.88 -6.02
C ILE A 120 -0.34 -3.69 -6.68
N ILE A 121 -1.67 -3.70 -6.70
CA ILE A 121 -2.51 -2.67 -7.32
C ILE A 121 -3.29 -1.98 -6.21
N PHE A 122 -3.30 -0.64 -6.21
CA PHE A 122 -4.08 0.16 -5.28
C PHE A 122 -5.30 0.76 -5.95
N ASP A 123 -6.47 0.49 -5.39
CA ASP A 123 -7.69 1.24 -5.65
C ASP A 123 -7.90 2.27 -4.54
N THR A 124 -7.69 3.54 -4.88
CA THR A 124 -7.78 4.64 -3.92
C THR A 124 -9.03 5.48 -4.16
N ALA A 125 -9.57 6.09 -3.10
CA ALA A 125 -10.60 7.10 -3.21
C ALA A 125 -10.13 8.27 -4.11
N PRO A 126 -11.05 8.97 -4.80
CA PRO A 126 -10.69 10.20 -5.50
C PRO A 126 -10.45 11.30 -4.46
N THR A 127 -9.20 11.56 -4.05
CA THR A 127 -8.90 12.73 -3.21
C THR A 127 -8.36 13.87 -4.06
N GLY A 128 -8.94 15.06 -3.92
CA GLY A 128 -8.56 16.27 -4.67
C GLY A 128 -7.15 16.80 -4.40
N HIS A 129 -6.32 16.05 -3.66
CA HIS A 129 -4.98 16.43 -3.23
C HIS A 129 -3.98 15.27 -3.21
N THR A 130 -4.25 14.11 -3.84
CA THR A 130 -3.32 12.96 -3.85
C THR A 130 -2.02 13.27 -4.63
N HIS A 131 -1.08 13.97 -4.01
CA HIS A 131 0.30 14.07 -4.50
C HIS A 131 1.05 12.82 -4.05
N ILE A 132 0.93 11.74 -4.83
CA ILE A 132 1.69 10.48 -4.65
C ILE A 132 3.21 10.66 -4.89
N GLY A 133 3.65 11.91 -5.13
CA GLY A 133 5.02 12.28 -5.46
C GLY A 133 6.01 12.28 -4.30
N ASP A 134 5.52 12.26 -3.05
CA ASP A 134 6.38 12.36 -1.85
C ASP A 134 6.73 11.00 -1.21
N LEU A 135 6.36 9.89 -1.86
CA LEU A 135 6.77 8.56 -1.41
C LEU A 135 8.30 8.38 -1.59
N PRO A 136 9.04 7.90 -0.56
CA PRO A 136 10.44 7.56 -0.71
C PRO A 136 10.59 6.49 -1.79
N ARG A 137 11.30 6.81 -2.87
CA ARG A 137 11.41 5.94 -4.03
C ARG A 137 12.05 4.60 -3.60
N PRO A 138 11.47 3.43 -3.95
CA PRO A 138 12.01 2.11 -3.58
C PRO A 138 13.39 1.75 -4.15
N ARG A 139 14.10 2.70 -4.78
CA ARG A 139 15.34 2.44 -5.54
C ARG A 139 16.62 2.61 -4.74
N GLU A 140 16.61 3.13 -3.51
CA GLU A 140 17.86 3.28 -2.74
C GLU A 140 18.30 2.00 -2.01
N SER A 141 17.38 1.10 -1.67
CA SER A 141 17.71 -0.13 -0.91
C SER A 141 18.37 -1.24 -1.75
N ARG A 142 18.24 -1.23 -3.08
CA ARG A 142 18.88 -2.26 -3.95
C ARG A 142 20.35 -1.97 -4.30
N ARG A 143 20.83 -0.73 -4.22
CA ARG A 143 22.25 -0.43 -4.50
C ARG A 143 23.19 -0.86 -3.38
N ALA A 144 22.71 -0.99 -2.15
CA ALA A 144 23.50 -1.47 -1.03
C ALA A 144 23.74 -2.99 -1.09
N ALA A 145 22.73 -3.78 -1.48
CA ALA A 145 22.83 -5.24 -1.50
C ALA A 145 23.61 -5.81 -2.70
N CYS A 146 23.76 -5.08 -3.81
CA CYS A 146 24.52 -5.57 -4.98
C CYS A 146 26.04 -5.34 -4.89
N LYS A 147 26.54 -4.44 -4.02
CA LYS A 147 27.99 -4.18 -3.91
C LYS A 147 28.76 -5.28 -3.17
N SER A 148 28.10 -6.17 -2.45
CA SER A 148 28.75 -7.28 -1.73
C SER A 148 28.90 -8.57 -2.56
N SER A 149 28.26 -8.68 -3.73
CA SER A 149 28.21 -9.94 -4.49
C SER A 149 29.08 -9.99 -5.75
N GLY A 150 30.01 -9.05 -5.97
CA GLY A 150 31.13 -9.23 -6.90
C GLY A 150 30.84 -9.57 -8.38
N TYR A 151 29.60 -9.41 -8.86
CA TYR A 151 29.25 -9.66 -10.25
C TYR A 151 29.46 -8.40 -11.09
N SER A 152 30.42 -8.44 -12.02
CA SER A 152 30.62 -7.44 -13.06
C SER A 152 29.46 -7.49 -14.07
N GLU A 153 28.74 -6.37 -14.24
CA GLU A 153 27.73 -6.21 -15.30
C GLU A 153 28.38 -6.36 -16.68
N VAL A 154 27.93 -7.36 -17.44
CA VAL A 154 28.21 -7.49 -18.87
C VAL A 154 27.19 -6.63 -19.62
N SER A 155 27.68 -5.56 -20.26
CA SER A 155 26.87 -4.62 -21.04
C SER A 155 26.37 -5.29 -22.34
N PRO A 156 25.06 -5.28 -22.66
CA PRO A 156 24.57 -5.85 -23.89
C PRO A 156 24.23 -4.74 -24.89
N HIS A 157 25.20 -4.07 -25.51
CA HIS A 157 24.98 -3.34 -26.77
C HIS A 157 26.27 -3.15 -27.56
N SER A 158 26.51 -4.04 -28.52
CA SER A 158 27.24 -3.72 -29.76
C SER A 158 26.75 -4.64 -30.89
N LYS A 159 25.85 -4.12 -31.71
CA LYS A 159 25.65 -4.54 -33.09
C LYS A 159 25.32 -3.29 -33.92
N ALA A 160 26.34 -2.84 -34.66
CA ALA A 160 26.34 -2.22 -36.00
C ALA A 160 27.62 -1.40 -36.11
#